data_AF-A0A849WUP4-F1
#
_entry.id   AF-A0A849WUP4-F1
#
_cell.length_a   1.000
_cell.length_b   1.000
_cell.length_c   1.000
_cell.angle_alpha   90.00
_cell.angle_beta   90.00
_cell.angle_gamma   90.00
#
_symmetry.space_group_name_H-M   'P 1'
#
loop_
_entity.id
_entity.type
_entity.pdbx_description
1 polymer ?
#
loop_
_entity_poly.entity_id
_entity_poly.type
_entity_poly.pdbx_seq_one_letter_code
_entity_poly.pdbx_strand_id
1 'polypeptide(L)'
;MSDESLDLPVAAPREPAAFTPRRRDWAALIARTLAGWALGYHRLEVSAPEGAFVQDKGIVEIQESVFGALPTEMSPDPRVIVLFADLGQFKKFEFDGFFNVFDQMTEKEAWEKHQQHSNEANIIYINGLRSSETYTQGVISHELQHLLTHHGRPEAGQGLENWLSESIAEGAMLLTGYYTDQGHVNRYAKSPWQFPLVSPSYVQYGPQILFASYLFDQLKQPRLFAKTGQIPLPSKRAVEAVMEEALGVPQNFDAIFSQFLSYIFGTAEKKEKIPGGWRHYENTGLTIPAFAYAAEAMNLPFDFQGTVMPYAFAPIKLPHPLPMNALVRVSIGEAQEECRKNGSALWKPLSSHVLAVYVVGCTANKPSEAVKFQLSIFEVPEMLPRSPLRLGL
;
A
#
# COMPACT_ATOMS: atom_id res chain seq x y z
N MET A 1 9.30 17.31 -23.70
CA MET A 1 9.39 18.42 -22.74
C MET A 1 10.83 18.47 -22.29
N SER A 2 11.44 19.64 -22.43
CA SER A 2 12.87 19.88 -22.22
C SER A 2 13.30 19.51 -20.81
N ASP A 3 14.43 18.80 -20.78
CA ASP A 3 15.22 18.37 -19.64
C ASP A 3 15.73 19.61 -18.88
N GLU A 4 15.07 19.96 -17.77
CA GLU A 4 15.65 20.87 -16.76
C GLU A 4 16.38 20.01 -15.74
N SER A 5 17.64 19.73 -16.03
CA SER A 5 18.63 19.32 -15.06
C SER A 5 18.66 20.36 -13.93
N LEU A 6 18.17 19.97 -12.75
CA LEU A 6 18.36 20.69 -11.51
C LEU A 6 19.86 20.71 -11.17
N ASP A 7 20.56 21.73 -11.66
CA ASP A 7 21.88 22.14 -11.19
C ASP A 7 21.74 22.57 -9.72
N LEU A 8 21.89 21.61 -8.81
CA LEU A 8 22.05 21.89 -7.39
C LEU A 8 23.51 22.25 -7.13
N PRO A 9 23.80 23.33 -6.39
CA PRO A 9 25.16 23.69 -6.04
C PRO A 9 25.78 22.58 -5.20
N VAL A 10 26.95 22.11 -5.64
CA VAL A 10 27.81 21.20 -4.89
C VAL A 10 28.21 21.90 -3.59
N ALA A 11 27.49 21.63 -2.51
CA ALA A 11 27.88 22.06 -1.19
C ALA A 11 29.20 21.36 -0.83
N ALA A 12 30.21 22.13 -0.45
CA ALA A 12 31.47 21.60 0.06
C ALA A 12 31.20 20.57 1.18
N PRO A 13 31.93 19.44 1.21
CA PRO A 13 31.73 18.41 2.22
C PRO A 13 31.91 19.03 3.60
N ARG A 14 30.82 19.09 4.38
CA ARG A 14 30.93 19.36 5.82
C ARG A 14 31.59 18.14 6.44
N GLU A 15 32.64 18.36 7.23
CA GLU A 15 33.24 17.29 8.03
C GLU A 15 32.14 16.54 8.80
N PRO A 16 32.05 15.21 8.68
CA PRO A 16 31.10 14.45 9.47
C PRO A 16 31.43 14.65 10.94
N ALA A 17 30.44 15.07 11.73
CA ALA A 17 30.55 15.13 13.17
C ALA A 17 31.07 13.76 13.68
N ALA A 18 32.10 13.79 14.52
CA ALA A 18 32.77 12.60 15.03
C ALA A 18 31.74 11.60 15.57
N PHE A 19 31.57 10.50 14.83
CA PHE A 19 30.75 9.37 15.24
C PHE A 19 31.39 8.77 16.49
N THR A 20 30.77 8.97 17.64
CA THR A 20 31.15 8.28 18.88
C THR A 20 30.43 6.93 18.88
N PRO A 21 31.12 5.80 18.66
CA PRO A 21 30.47 4.50 18.68
C PRO A 21 29.99 4.26 20.10
N ARG A 22 28.67 4.17 20.31
CA ARG A 22 28.18 3.50 21.52
C ARG A 22 28.72 2.08 21.45
N ARG A 23 29.60 1.70 22.39
CA ARG A 23 30.06 0.31 22.55
C ARG A 23 28.84 -0.56 22.82
N ARG A 24 28.21 -1.07 21.77
CA ARG A 24 27.25 -2.17 21.84
C ARG A 24 28.05 -3.45 21.91
N ASP A 25 27.58 -4.38 22.73
CA ASP A 25 28.17 -5.70 22.86
C ASP A 25 27.89 -6.50 21.58
N TRP A 26 28.80 -6.36 20.61
CA TRP A 26 28.74 -7.04 19.32
C TRP A 26 28.70 -8.56 19.47
N ALA A 27 29.28 -9.12 20.52
CA ALA A 27 29.25 -10.56 20.77
C ALA A 27 27.84 -11.04 21.14
N ALA A 28 27.12 -10.29 21.99
CA ALA A 28 25.73 -10.60 22.35
C ALA A 28 24.77 -10.44 21.15
N LEU A 29 25.03 -9.48 20.27
CA LEU A 29 24.28 -9.32 19.01
C LEU A 29 24.53 -10.50 18.08
N ILE A 30 25.80 -10.81 17.77
CA ILE A 30 26.19 -11.92 16.89
C ILE A 30 25.65 -13.25 17.42
N ALA A 31 25.71 -13.50 18.74
CA ALA A 31 25.19 -14.74 19.33
C ALA A 31 23.66 -14.87 19.22
N ARG A 32 22.90 -13.77 19.40
CA ARG A 32 21.44 -13.76 19.20
C ARG A 32 21.05 -13.94 17.75
N THR A 33 21.80 -13.31 16.84
CA THR A 33 21.68 -13.52 15.40
C THR A 33 21.94 -15.01 15.11
N LEU A 34 23.12 -15.56 15.37
CA LEU A 34 23.43 -16.95 14.99
C LEU A 34 22.47 -18.01 15.59
N ALA A 35 21.94 -17.83 16.80
CA ALA A 35 21.01 -18.78 17.43
C ALA A 35 19.59 -18.74 16.87
N GLY A 36 19.06 -17.56 16.51
CA GLY A 36 17.76 -17.47 15.80
C GLY A 36 17.84 -17.97 14.36
N TRP A 37 19.03 -17.89 13.76
CA TRP A 37 19.23 -18.16 12.33
C TRP A 37 19.23 -19.64 11.96
N ALA A 38 19.56 -20.55 12.88
CA ALA A 38 19.37 -21.98 12.64
C ALA A 38 17.88 -22.36 12.44
N LEU A 39 16.95 -21.58 13.01
CA LEU A 39 15.50 -21.69 12.75
C LEU A 39 15.07 -20.82 11.57
N GLY A 40 15.71 -19.66 11.37
CA GLY A 40 15.41 -18.73 10.27
C GLY A 40 15.79 -19.21 8.87
N TYR A 41 16.87 -19.99 8.73
CA TYR A 41 17.25 -20.64 7.46
C TYR A 41 16.17 -21.58 6.94
N HIS A 42 15.50 -22.31 7.84
CA HIS A 42 14.37 -23.17 7.47
C HIS A 42 13.19 -22.36 6.90
N ARG A 43 13.05 -21.09 7.27
CA ARG A 43 11.92 -20.28 6.83
C ARG A 43 12.12 -19.53 5.51
N LEU A 44 13.37 -19.30 5.15
CA LEU A 44 13.73 -18.65 3.88
C LEU A 44 13.65 -19.63 2.71
N GLU A 45 14.08 -20.88 2.91
CA GLU A 45 14.21 -21.86 1.83
C GLU A 45 13.33 -23.10 1.97
N VAL A 46 12.90 -23.49 3.20
CA VAL A 46 12.33 -24.83 3.44
C VAL A 46 10.84 -24.82 3.74
N SER A 47 10.31 -23.81 4.42
CA SER A 47 8.90 -23.76 4.83
C SER A 47 8.49 -22.32 5.17
N ALA A 48 7.21 -22.01 5.12
CA ALA A 48 6.70 -20.72 5.53
C ALA A 48 5.86 -20.86 6.81
N PRO A 49 5.67 -19.78 7.60
CA PRO A 49 4.79 -19.82 8.75
C PRO A 49 3.35 -20.18 8.36
N GLU A 50 2.58 -20.63 9.35
CA GLU A 50 1.13 -20.79 9.20
C GLU A 50 0.50 -19.48 8.69
N GLY A 51 -0.36 -19.59 7.67
CA GLY A 51 -0.93 -18.44 6.96
C GLY A 51 -0.32 -18.18 5.58
N ALA A 52 0.86 -18.72 5.29
CA ALA A 52 1.47 -18.58 3.96
C ALA A 52 0.63 -19.25 2.87
N PHE A 53 0.63 -18.68 1.67
CA PHE A 53 -0.09 -19.19 0.50
C PHE A 53 0.26 -20.64 0.16
N VAL A 54 1.54 -21.02 0.31
CA VAL A 54 2.04 -22.39 0.19
C VAL A 54 2.91 -22.69 1.40
N GLN A 55 2.49 -23.62 2.28
CA GLN A 55 3.12 -23.82 3.59
C GLN A 55 4.44 -24.59 3.54
N ASP A 56 4.61 -25.47 2.56
CA ASP A 56 5.76 -26.36 2.40
C ASP A 56 6.88 -25.73 1.55
N LYS A 57 6.85 -24.42 1.37
CA LYS A 57 7.84 -23.65 0.59
C LYS A 57 8.39 -22.49 1.40
N GLY A 58 9.66 -22.17 1.22
CA GLY A 58 10.26 -20.97 1.80
C GLY A 58 9.82 -19.67 1.09
N ILE A 59 10.21 -18.53 1.66
CA ILE A 59 9.95 -17.19 1.09
C ILE A 59 10.34 -17.10 -0.39
N VAL A 60 11.55 -17.57 -0.75
CA VAL A 60 12.07 -17.44 -2.12
C VAL A 60 11.19 -18.20 -3.10
N GLU A 61 10.94 -19.49 -2.84
CA GLU A 61 10.19 -20.33 -3.77
C GLU A 61 8.72 -19.90 -3.90
N ILE A 62 8.09 -19.45 -2.80
CA ILE A 62 6.73 -18.88 -2.86
C ILE A 62 6.72 -17.68 -3.81
N GLN A 63 7.64 -16.73 -3.59
CA GLN A 63 7.65 -15.52 -4.38
C GLN A 63 8.03 -15.76 -5.83
N GLU A 64 9.01 -16.62 -6.13
CA GLU A 64 9.35 -16.94 -7.51
C GLU A 64 8.18 -17.60 -8.25
N SER A 65 7.37 -18.40 -7.56
CA SER A 65 6.19 -19.04 -8.15
C SER A 65 5.07 -18.06 -8.55
N VAL A 66 5.10 -16.84 -7.98
CA VAL A 66 4.08 -15.79 -8.14
C VAL A 66 4.60 -14.62 -8.99
N PHE A 67 5.78 -14.08 -8.66
CA PHE A 67 6.34 -12.86 -9.24
C PHE A 67 7.32 -13.12 -10.39
N GLY A 68 7.84 -14.34 -10.53
CA GLY A 68 8.85 -14.71 -11.52
C GLY A 68 10.18 -15.07 -10.87
N ALA A 69 11.06 -15.72 -11.64
CA ALA A 69 12.38 -16.15 -11.14
C ALA A 69 13.29 -14.96 -10.82
N LEU A 70 14.32 -15.21 -10.01
CA LEU A 70 15.41 -14.26 -9.80
C LEU A 70 15.99 -13.77 -11.14
N PRO A 71 16.27 -12.46 -11.27
CA PRO A 71 16.94 -11.93 -12.45
C PRO A 71 18.30 -12.60 -12.67
N THR A 72 18.59 -12.99 -13.90
CA THR A 72 19.87 -13.63 -14.26
C THR A 72 20.78 -12.75 -15.10
N GLU A 73 20.33 -11.53 -15.40
CA GLU A 73 20.98 -10.63 -16.38
C GLU A 73 22.32 -10.09 -15.84
N MET A 74 22.34 -9.61 -14.60
CA MET A 74 23.58 -9.15 -13.95
C MET A 74 24.30 -10.26 -13.19
N SER A 75 23.56 -11.23 -12.64
CA SER A 75 24.14 -12.31 -11.86
C SER A 75 23.54 -13.66 -12.28
N PRO A 76 24.33 -14.60 -12.82
CA PRO A 76 23.84 -15.94 -13.13
C PRO A 76 23.68 -16.82 -11.88
N ASP A 77 24.00 -16.31 -10.68
CA ASP A 77 23.82 -17.03 -9.43
C ASP A 77 22.32 -17.19 -9.13
N PRO A 78 21.79 -18.42 -9.01
CA PRO A 78 20.39 -18.66 -8.73
C PRO A 78 20.00 -18.36 -7.28
N ARG A 79 20.88 -17.75 -6.48
CA ARG A 79 20.66 -17.42 -5.07
C ARG A 79 20.47 -15.92 -4.89
N VAL A 80 19.67 -15.58 -3.89
CA VAL A 80 19.59 -14.22 -3.34
C VAL A 80 20.61 -14.07 -2.20
N ILE A 81 21.34 -12.96 -2.22
CA ILE A 81 22.24 -12.55 -1.14
C ILE A 81 21.45 -11.64 -0.20
N VAL A 82 21.38 -12.02 1.08
CA VAL A 82 20.75 -11.19 2.12
C VAL A 82 21.84 -10.60 3.00
N LEU A 83 22.11 -9.30 2.84
CA LEU A 83 23.15 -8.62 3.61
C LEU A 83 22.57 -7.98 4.87
N PHE A 84 23.02 -8.47 6.03
CA PHE A 84 22.70 -7.89 7.33
C PHE A 84 23.69 -6.79 7.69
N ALA A 85 23.19 -5.57 7.88
CA ALA A 85 24.02 -4.43 8.26
C ALA A 85 23.28 -3.48 9.21
N ASP A 86 24.03 -2.57 9.85
CA ASP A 86 23.44 -1.39 10.50
C ASP A 86 23.21 -0.33 9.41
N LEU A 87 21.98 -0.27 8.90
CA LEU A 87 21.62 0.63 7.80
C LEU A 87 21.53 2.10 8.24
N GLY A 88 21.61 2.39 9.54
CA GLY A 88 21.61 3.74 10.08
C GLY A 88 20.33 4.53 9.75
N GLN A 89 20.51 5.81 9.40
CA GLN A 89 19.46 6.75 9.05
C GLN A 89 19.88 7.58 7.84
N PHE A 90 18.97 7.81 6.90
CA PHE A 90 19.16 8.76 5.81
C PHE A 90 18.08 9.84 5.86
N LYS A 91 18.47 11.12 5.92
CA LYS A 91 17.53 12.26 5.99
C LYS A 91 16.45 12.11 7.09
N LYS A 92 16.80 11.52 8.23
CA LYS A 92 15.92 11.18 9.38
C LYS A 92 14.94 10.02 9.15
N PHE A 93 15.05 9.33 8.01
CA PHE A 93 14.33 8.07 7.78
C PHE A 93 15.21 6.91 8.20
N GLU A 94 14.60 5.97 8.91
CA GLU A 94 15.19 4.69 9.29
C GLU A 94 14.75 3.65 8.25
N PHE A 95 15.66 2.76 7.86
CA PHE A 95 15.35 1.64 6.97
C PHE A 95 15.38 0.34 7.76
N ASP A 96 14.33 -0.45 7.59
CA ASP A 96 14.25 -1.82 8.08
C ASP A 96 14.87 -2.80 7.07
N GLY A 97 14.76 -2.49 5.78
CA GLY A 97 15.47 -3.08 4.66
C GLY A 97 15.42 -2.17 3.45
N PHE A 98 16.13 -2.54 2.38
CA PHE A 98 15.93 -1.99 1.04
C PHE A 98 16.50 -2.92 -0.03
N PHE A 99 15.90 -2.89 -1.21
CA PHE A 99 16.50 -3.30 -2.47
C PHE A 99 17.14 -2.10 -3.18
N ASN A 100 18.38 -2.27 -3.65
CA ASN A 100 19.07 -1.24 -4.42
C ASN A 100 19.04 -1.58 -5.92
N VAL A 101 18.28 -0.80 -6.68
CA VAL A 101 18.13 -0.99 -8.14
C VAL A 101 19.48 -0.95 -8.89
N PHE A 102 20.49 -0.26 -8.36
CA PHE A 102 21.79 -0.17 -9.02
C PHE A 102 22.57 -1.48 -8.99
N ASP A 103 22.27 -2.38 -8.04
CA ASP A 103 22.90 -3.72 -7.99
C ASP A 103 22.46 -4.62 -9.16
N GLN A 104 21.44 -4.19 -9.92
CA GLN A 104 20.97 -4.80 -11.16
C GLN A 104 21.44 -4.04 -12.41
N MET A 105 22.49 -3.23 -12.28
CA MET A 105 23.21 -2.60 -13.39
C MET A 105 24.68 -2.98 -13.35
N THR A 106 25.41 -2.81 -14.46
CA THR A 106 26.88 -2.88 -14.39
C THR A 106 27.44 -1.71 -13.57
N GLU A 107 28.58 -1.87 -12.90
CA GLU A 107 29.27 -0.81 -12.14
C GLU A 107 29.51 0.42 -13.02
N LYS A 108 29.89 0.18 -14.28
CA LYS A 108 30.08 1.23 -15.27
C LYS A 108 28.78 2.02 -15.50
N GLU A 109 27.66 1.35 -15.72
CA GLU A 109 26.38 2.01 -15.97
C GLU A 109 25.85 2.74 -14.74
N ALA A 110 25.93 2.10 -13.56
CA ALA A 110 25.54 2.71 -12.29
C ALA A 110 26.33 4.00 -12.04
N TRP A 111 27.64 3.98 -12.29
CA TRP A 111 28.49 5.15 -12.13
C TRP A 111 28.20 6.21 -13.20
N GLU A 112 28.26 5.85 -14.48
CA GLU A 112 28.12 6.82 -15.59
C GLU A 112 26.74 7.48 -15.64
N LYS A 113 25.66 6.73 -15.36
CA LYS A 113 24.29 7.25 -15.46
C LYS A 113 23.78 7.87 -14.16
N HIS A 114 24.21 7.34 -13.00
CA HIS A 114 23.59 7.67 -11.71
C HIS A 114 24.58 8.15 -10.65
N GLN A 115 25.90 8.05 -10.89
CA GLN A 115 26.96 8.30 -9.89
C GLN A 115 26.74 7.45 -8.63
N GLN A 116 26.38 6.19 -8.85
CA GLN A 116 26.15 5.18 -7.81
C GLN A 116 27.04 3.96 -8.07
N HIS A 117 27.16 3.08 -7.08
CA HIS A 117 27.89 1.81 -7.21
C HIS A 117 26.93 0.63 -7.34
N SER A 118 27.42 -0.43 -7.99
CA SER A 118 26.73 -1.70 -8.17
C SER A 118 27.55 -2.85 -7.61
N ASN A 119 26.88 -3.82 -6.98
CA ASN A 119 27.44 -5.12 -6.67
C ASN A 119 27.25 -6.15 -7.80
N GLU A 120 26.53 -5.81 -8.86
CA GLU A 120 26.22 -6.68 -10.00
C GLU A 120 25.63 -8.04 -9.53
N ALA A 121 24.69 -7.98 -8.58
CA ALA A 121 24.26 -9.13 -7.79
C ALA A 121 22.78 -9.07 -7.39
N ASN A 122 22.19 -10.25 -7.21
CA ASN A 122 20.87 -10.42 -6.60
C ASN A 122 20.98 -10.23 -5.08
N ILE A 123 21.06 -8.98 -4.62
CA ILE A 123 21.27 -8.62 -3.22
C ILE A 123 20.13 -7.76 -2.67
N ILE A 124 19.74 -8.05 -1.42
CA ILE A 124 18.86 -7.22 -0.61
C ILE A 124 19.54 -6.90 0.73
N TYR A 125 19.25 -5.72 1.27
CA TYR A 125 19.88 -5.19 2.47
C TYR A 125 18.87 -5.18 3.61
N ILE A 126 19.25 -5.73 4.76
CA ILE A 126 18.37 -5.86 5.92
C ILE A 126 19.03 -5.24 7.14
N ASN A 127 18.25 -4.47 7.90
CA ASN A 127 18.70 -3.91 9.16
C ASN A 127 18.76 -5.00 10.25
N GLY A 128 19.96 -5.53 10.50
CA GLY A 128 20.17 -6.64 11.43
C GLY A 128 20.03 -6.28 12.91
N LEU A 129 19.76 -5.02 13.27
CA LEU A 129 19.84 -4.54 14.65
C LEU A 129 18.50 -4.33 15.35
N ARG A 130 17.37 -4.45 14.66
CA ARG A 130 16.16 -3.71 15.08
C ARG A 130 14.91 -4.52 15.37
N SER A 131 14.86 -5.81 15.09
CA SER A 131 13.57 -6.49 15.07
C SER A 131 13.61 -7.96 15.49
N SER A 132 12.41 -8.51 15.69
CA SER A 132 12.22 -9.95 15.89
C SER A 132 12.48 -10.69 14.58
N GLU A 133 12.86 -11.97 14.67
CA GLU A 133 13.11 -12.83 13.52
C GLU A 133 11.93 -12.83 12.52
N THR A 134 10.69 -12.96 13.01
CA THR A 134 9.49 -12.93 12.16
C THR A 134 9.35 -11.61 11.41
N TYR A 135 9.63 -10.48 12.06
CA TYR A 135 9.60 -9.17 11.40
C TYR A 135 10.70 -9.06 10.35
N THR A 136 11.93 -9.47 10.68
CA THR A 136 13.04 -9.52 9.71
C THR A 136 12.70 -10.38 8.49
N GLN A 137 12.06 -11.53 8.67
CA GLN A 137 11.60 -12.38 7.56
C GLN A 137 10.51 -11.72 6.72
N GLY A 138 9.59 -10.97 7.35
CA GLY A 138 8.63 -10.13 6.65
C GLY A 138 9.33 -9.08 5.77
N VAL A 139 10.32 -8.37 6.32
CA VAL A 139 11.11 -7.39 5.56
C VAL A 139 11.88 -8.05 4.41
N ILE A 140 12.49 -9.22 4.63
CA ILE A 140 13.13 -9.99 3.53
C ILE A 140 12.12 -10.31 2.44
N SER A 141 10.90 -10.72 2.81
CA SER A 141 9.84 -10.97 1.85
C SER A 141 9.45 -9.70 1.09
N HIS A 142 9.38 -8.55 1.76
CA HIS A 142 9.10 -7.28 1.13
C HIS A 142 10.19 -6.91 0.11
N GLU A 143 11.46 -6.91 0.52
CA GLU A 143 12.57 -6.48 -0.34
C GLU A 143 12.87 -7.44 -1.49
N LEU A 144 12.68 -8.75 -1.28
CA LEU A 144 12.82 -9.74 -2.35
C LEU A 144 11.82 -9.47 -3.48
N GLN A 145 10.60 -9.02 -3.17
CA GLN A 145 9.61 -8.72 -4.18
C GLN A 145 10.07 -7.59 -5.11
N HIS A 146 10.67 -6.53 -4.57
CA HIS A 146 11.23 -5.44 -5.37
C HIS A 146 12.32 -5.96 -6.32
N LEU A 147 13.21 -6.83 -5.85
CA LEU A 147 14.24 -7.48 -6.68
C LEU A 147 13.62 -8.31 -7.82
N LEU A 148 12.68 -9.20 -7.50
CA LEU A 148 12.06 -10.11 -8.50
C LEU A 148 11.31 -9.36 -9.60
N THR A 149 10.76 -8.19 -9.29
CA THR A 149 9.94 -7.43 -10.23
C THR A 149 10.66 -6.28 -10.92
N HIS A 150 11.94 -6.04 -10.58
CA HIS A 150 12.72 -4.93 -11.09
C HIS A 150 12.73 -4.84 -12.62
N HIS A 151 12.94 -5.98 -13.30
CA HIS A 151 13.01 -6.05 -14.78
C HIS A 151 11.64 -6.26 -15.45
N GLY A 152 10.55 -6.34 -14.68
CA GLY A 152 9.22 -6.68 -15.18
C GLY A 152 8.58 -5.64 -16.11
N ARG A 153 9.17 -4.44 -16.26
CA ARG A 153 8.65 -3.35 -17.12
C ARG A 153 9.74 -2.63 -17.93
N PRO A 154 10.34 -3.28 -18.94
CA PRO A 154 11.44 -2.67 -19.71
C PRO A 154 11.00 -1.50 -20.62
N GLU A 155 9.74 -1.44 -21.06
CA GLU A 155 9.33 -0.59 -22.19
C GLU A 155 8.71 0.77 -21.81
N ALA A 156 8.39 1.02 -20.53
CA ALA A 156 7.58 2.18 -20.17
C ALA A 156 8.36 3.49 -19.94
N GLY A 157 9.70 3.47 -19.86
CA GLY A 157 10.52 4.66 -19.54
C GLY A 157 10.23 5.31 -18.18
N GLN A 158 9.23 4.80 -17.45
CA GLN A 158 8.79 5.16 -16.11
C GLN A 158 8.64 3.85 -15.35
N GLY A 159 9.35 3.70 -14.25
CA GLY A 159 9.19 2.55 -13.36
C GLY A 159 7.76 2.42 -12.84
N LEU A 160 7.46 1.31 -12.18
CA LEU A 160 6.20 1.15 -11.47
C LEU A 160 6.03 2.29 -10.45
N GLU A 161 4.85 2.93 -10.40
CA GLU A 161 4.64 4.01 -9.44
C GLU A 161 4.77 3.46 -8.02
N ASN A 162 5.47 4.20 -7.15
CA ASN A 162 5.84 3.74 -5.81
C ASN A 162 4.67 3.12 -5.04
N TRP A 163 3.48 3.73 -5.08
CA TRP A 163 2.32 3.21 -4.36
C TRP A 163 1.95 1.76 -4.76
N LEU A 164 1.99 1.43 -6.06
CA LEU A 164 1.67 0.08 -6.51
C LEU A 164 2.85 -0.86 -6.28
N SER A 165 4.10 -0.40 -6.45
CA SER A 165 5.28 -1.19 -6.11
C SER A 165 5.24 -1.67 -4.67
N GLU A 166 5.01 -0.75 -3.74
CA GLU A 166 4.91 -1.04 -2.32
C GLU A 166 3.65 -1.86 -1.98
N SER A 167 2.51 -1.64 -2.63
CA SER A 167 1.35 -2.55 -2.51
C SER A 167 1.73 -3.99 -2.86
N ILE A 168 2.52 -4.21 -3.90
CA ILE A 168 2.93 -5.56 -4.31
C ILE A 168 3.93 -6.14 -3.30
N ALA A 169 4.88 -5.34 -2.80
CA ALA A 169 5.83 -5.73 -1.77
C ALA A 169 5.16 -6.12 -0.45
N GLU A 170 4.22 -5.30 0.04
CA GLU A 170 3.36 -5.62 1.18
C GLU A 170 2.52 -6.90 0.95
N GLY A 171 2.04 -7.08 -0.28
CA GLY A 171 1.35 -8.30 -0.69
C GLY A 171 2.24 -9.53 -0.64
N ALA A 172 3.53 -9.41 -0.93
CA ALA A 172 4.48 -10.51 -0.80
C ALA A 172 4.61 -10.99 0.64
N MET A 173 4.57 -10.07 1.61
CA MET A 173 4.56 -10.42 3.04
C MET A 173 3.32 -11.24 3.42
N LEU A 174 2.14 -10.87 2.87
CA LEU A 174 0.92 -11.65 3.06
C LEU A 174 1.05 -13.05 2.43
N LEU A 175 1.58 -13.15 1.21
CA LEU A 175 1.79 -14.43 0.50
C LEU A 175 2.69 -15.40 1.27
N THR A 176 3.68 -14.89 1.96
CA THR A 176 4.63 -15.68 2.72
C THR A 176 4.22 -15.86 4.19
N GLY A 177 3.04 -15.39 4.59
CA GLY A 177 2.48 -15.58 5.92
C GLY A 177 3.08 -14.67 7.01
N TYR A 178 3.80 -13.62 6.63
CA TYR A 178 4.41 -12.66 7.55
C TYR A 178 3.51 -11.44 7.75
N TYR A 179 2.62 -11.54 8.73
CA TYR A 179 1.65 -10.50 9.09
C TYR A 179 2.22 -9.45 10.05
N THR A 180 3.40 -8.92 9.74
CA THR A 180 4.18 -8.10 10.68
C THR A 180 3.77 -6.62 10.72
N ASP A 181 2.94 -6.21 9.75
CA ASP A 181 2.55 -4.82 9.51
C ASP A 181 1.26 -4.36 10.19
N GLN A 182 0.84 -5.09 11.23
CA GLN A 182 -0.32 -4.73 12.05
C GLN A 182 -0.21 -3.31 12.63
N GLY A 183 1.00 -2.85 12.96
CA GLY A 183 1.23 -1.49 13.44
C GLY A 183 0.86 -0.41 12.41
N HIS A 184 1.14 -0.67 11.12
CA HIS A 184 0.81 0.23 10.02
C HIS A 184 -0.70 0.24 9.74
N VAL A 185 -1.35 -0.93 9.77
CA VAL A 185 -2.82 -1.05 9.68
C VAL A 185 -3.51 -0.29 10.84
N ASN A 186 -3.01 -0.46 12.07
CA ASN A 186 -3.54 0.24 13.24
C ASN A 186 -3.38 1.77 13.14
N ARG A 187 -2.27 2.25 12.58
CA ARG A 187 -2.05 3.68 12.34
C ARG A 187 -3.01 4.20 11.28
N TYR A 188 -3.17 3.47 10.19
CA TYR A 188 -4.07 3.83 9.11
C TYR A 188 -5.51 4.00 9.61
N ALA A 189 -6.00 3.03 10.39
CA ALA A 189 -7.36 3.05 10.88
C ALA A 189 -7.69 4.22 11.84
N LYS A 190 -6.68 4.80 12.49
CA LYS A 190 -6.86 5.97 13.36
C LYS A 190 -7.08 7.28 12.60
N SER A 191 -6.59 7.37 11.36
CA SER A 191 -6.66 8.58 10.55
C SER A 191 -6.74 8.25 9.05
N PRO A 192 -7.73 7.47 8.59
CA PRO A 192 -7.77 6.99 7.21
C PRO A 192 -7.82 8.10 6.16
N TRP A 193 -8.26 9.31 6.54
CA TRP A 193 -8.33 10.48 5.65
C TRP A 193 -6.96 11.15 5.39
N GLN A 194 -5.92 10.83 6.16
CA GLN A 194 -4.58 11.40 6.04
C GLN A 194 -3.61 10.54 5.22
N PHE A 195 -3.96 9.29 4.99
CA PHE A 195 -3.09 8.28 4.41
C PHE A 195 -3.69 7.78 3.09
N PRO A 196 -3.34 8.41 1.96
CA PRO A 196 -3.87 8.01 0.67
C PRO A 196 -3.31 6.64 0.25
N LEU A 197 -4.14 5.88 -0.47
CA LEU A 197 -3.66 4.68 -1.17
C LEU A 197 -2.71 5.08 -2.31
N VAL A 198 -3.08 6.10 -3.08
CA VAL A 198 -2.31 6.57 -4.24
C VAL A 198 -1.64 7.90 -3.90
N SER A 199 -0.31 7.91 -3.91
CA SER A 199 0.48 9.13 -3.85
C SER A 199 1.79 8.99 -4.65
N PRO A 200 2.20 10.03 -5.38
CA PRO A 200 3.43 10.02 -6.17
C PRO A 200 4.70 10.26 -5.33
N SER A 201 4.59 10.71 -4.08
CA SER A 201 5.74 11.26 -3.33
C SER A 201 6.01 10.61 -1.99
N TYR A 202 5.04 9.89 -1.43
CA TYR A 202 5.22 9.12 -0.21
C TYR A 202 4.28 7.93 -0.19
N VAL A 203 4.71 6.85 0.46
CA VAL A 203 3.91 5.65 0.62
C VAL A 203 3.61 5.41 2.09
N GLN A 204 2.44 4.85 2.36
CA GLN A 204 1.99 4.44 3.67
C GLN A 204 1.64 2.96 3.62
N TYR A 205 2.37 2.12 4.34
CA TYR A 205 2.19 0.66 4.27
C TYR A 205 0.81 0.18 4.72
N GLY A 206 0.15 0.93 5.62
CA GLY A 206 -1.19 0.60 6.11
C GLY A 206 -2.23 0.44 4.99
N PRO A 207 -2.50 1.47 4.15
CA PRO A 207 -3.38 1.29 3.01
C PRO A 207 -2.84 0.33 1.95
N GLN A 208 -1.50 0.24 1.75
CA GLN A 208 -0.91 -0.66 0.75
C GLN A 208 -1.18 -2.14 1.06
N ILE A 209 -0.90 -2.59 2.29
CA ILE A 209 -1.13 -4.00 2.67
C ILE A 209 -2.61 -4.38 2.68
N LEU A 210 -3.50 -3.44 3.05
CA LEU A 210 -4.95 -3.65 2.95
C LEU A 210 -5.40 -3.75 1.48
N PHE A 211 -4.83 -2.96 0.59
CA PHE A 211 -5.15 -3.00 -0.83
C PHE A 211 -4.62 -4.26 -1.50
N ALA A 212 -3.41 -4.71 -1.15
CA ALA A 212 -2.87 -6.00 -1.57
C ALA A 212 -3.80 -7.15 -1.15
N SER A 213 -4.25 -7.14 0.11
CA SER A 213 -5.23 -8.11 0.60
C SER A 213 -6.54 -8.06 -0.18
N TYR A 214 -7.07 -6.86 -0.47
CA TYR A 214 -8.27 -6.71 -1.29
C TYR A 214 -8.07 -7.35 -2.67
N LEU A 215 -6.95 -7.10 -3.32
CA LEU A 215 -6.65 -7.69 -4.63
C LEU A 215 -6.52 -9.22 -4.56
N PHE A 216 -5.88 -9.79 -3.53
CA PHE A 216 -5.90 -11.25 -3.36
C PHE A 216 -7.32 -11.81 -3.26
N ASP A 217 -8.18 -11.11 -2.53
CA ASP A 217 -9.56 -11.53 -2.32
C ASP A 217 -10.44 -11.32 -3.56
N GLN A 218 -10.18 -10.33 -4.40
CA GLN A 218 -10.94 -10.16 -5.65
C GLN A 218 -10.43 -11.09 -6.76
N LEU A 219 -9.12 -11.18 -6.92
CA LEU A 219 -8.49 -11.91 -8.02
C LEU A 219 -8.48 -13.42 -7.78
N LYS A 220 -8.47 -13.86 -6.51
CA LYS A 220 -8.40 -15.28 -6.08
C LYS A 220 -7.18 -16.06 -6.61
N GLN A 221 -6.26 -15.39 -7.30
CA GLN A 221 -5.10 -15.96 -7.96
C GLN A 221 -3.89 -15.04 -7.75
N PRO A 222 -2.90 -15.43 -6.93
CA PRO A 222 -1.72 -14.61 -6.69
C PRO A 222 -0.95 -14.19 -7.96
N ARG A 223 -0.95 -15.02 -9.00
CA ARG A 223 -0.31 -14.67 -10.28
C ARG A 223 -0.99 -13.50 -11.00
N LEU A 224 -2.31 -13.36 -10.89
CA LEU A 224 -3.01 -12.18 -11.42
C LEU A 224 -2.62 -10.93 -10.62
N PHE A 225 -2.45 -11.05 -9.30
CA PHE A 225 -1.94 -9.96 -8.48
C PHE A 225 -0.54 -9.51 -8.94
N ALA A 226 0.40 -10.45 -9.13
CA ALA A 226 1.73 -10.15 -9.66
C ALA A 226 1.71 -9.45 -11.03
N LYS A 227 0.77 -9.84 -11.91
CA LYS A 227 0.58 -9.23 -13.23
C LYS A 227 0.31 -7.73 -13.16
N THR A 228 -0.26 -7.21 -12.07
CA THR A 228 -0.45 -5.75 -11.89
C THR A 228 0.87 -4.99 -11.94
N GLY A 229 1.97 -5.61 -11.48
CA GLY A 229 3.31 -5.05 -11.52
C GLY A 229 4.05 -5.26 -12.85
N GLN A 230 3.54 -6.09 -13.75
CA GLN A 230 4.22 -6.47 -15.00
C GLN A 230 3.60 -5.83 -16.26
N ILE A 231 2.34 -5.39 -16.18
CA ILE A 231 1.69 -4.74 -17.32
C ILE A 231 2.33 -3.36 -17.57
N PRO A 232 2.78 -3.03 -18.80
CA PRO A 232 3.42 -1.76 -19.14
C PRO A 232 2.39 -0.62 -19.30
N LEU A 233 1.51 -0.46 -18.32
CA LEU A 233 0.53 0.62 -18.23
C LEU A 233 0.77 1.43 -16.94
N PRO A 234 0.31 2.69 -16.89
CA PRO A 234 0.24 3.45 -15.63
C PRO A 234 -0.47 2.61 -14.56
N SER A 235 -0.04 2.70 -13.29
CA SER A 235 -0.38 1.68 -12.28
C SER A 235 -1.89 1.50 -12.07
N LYS A 236 -2.66 2.60 -12.12
CA LYS A 236 -4.12 2.53 -12.08
C LYS A 236 -4.69 1.70 -13.24
N ARG A 237 -4.23 1.95 -14.46
CA ARG A 237 -4.64 1.22 -15.67
C ARG A 237 -4.18 -0.24 -15.64
N ALA A 238 -3.01 -0.53 -15.06
CA ALA A 238 -2.57 -1.90 -14.85
C ALA A 238 -3.50 -2.67 -13.90
N VAL A 239 -3.91 -2.05 -12.79
CA VAL A 239 -4.90 -2.64 -11.86
C VAL A 239 -6.26 -2.82 -12.55
N GLU A 240 -6.75 -1.83 -13.29
CA GLU A 240 -7.99 -1.92 -14.06
C GLU A 240 -7.97 -3.11 -15.03
N ALA A 241 -6.88 -3.27 -15.80
CA ALA A 241 -6.73 -4.34 -16.78
C ALA A 241 -6.76 -5.74 -16.13
N VAL A 242 -6.06 -5.92 -15.00
CA VAL A 242 -6.08 -7.19 -14.26
C VAL A 242 -7.45 -7.47 -13.64
N MET A 243 -8.11 -6.45 -13.09
CA MET A 243 -9.45 -6.60 -12.53
C MET A 243 -10.49 -6.94 -13.60
N GLU A 244 -10.39 -6.33 -14.78
CA GLU A 244 -11.22 -6.68 -15.94
C GLU A 244 -11.00 -8.12 -16.39
N GLU A 245 -9.74 -8.56 -16.49
CA GLU A 245 -9.40 -9.95 -16.80
C GLU A 245 -10.00 -10.93 -15.79
N ALA A 246 -9.91 -10.62 -14.50
CA ALA A 246 -10.41 -11.48 -13.44
C ALA A 246 -11.93 -11.53 -13.35
N LEU A 247 -12.62 -10.40 -13.58
CA LEU A 247 -14.05 -10.26 -13.37
C LEU A 247 -14.88 -10.36 -14.66
N GLY A 248 -14.23 -10.31 -15.83
CA GLY A 248 -14.88 -10.31 -17.14
C GLY A 248 -15.68 -9.05 -17.45
N VAL A 249 -15.52 -7.99 -16.64
CA VAL A 249 -16.20 -6.71 -16.81
C VAL A 249 -15.23 -5.54 -16.62
N PRO A 250 -15.22 -4.54 -17.52
CA PRO A 250 -14.37 -3.37 -17.35
C PRO A 250 -14.70 -2.61 -16.08
N GLN A 251 -13.66 -2.24 -15.32
CA GLN A 251 -13.78 -1.34 -14.18
C GLN A 251 -12.76 -0.21 -14.30
N ASN A 252 -13.17 0.99 -13.90
CA ASN A 252 -12.19 2.07 -13.68
C ASN A 252 -11.67 2.03 -12.23
N PHE A 253 -10.51 2.63 -12.02
CA PHE A 253 -9.82 2.59 -10.74
C PHE A 253 -10.60 3.25 -9.61
N ASP A 254 -11.44 4.26 -9.92
CA ASP A 254 -12.26 4.95 -8.93
C ASP A 254 -13.37 4.02 -8.38
N ALA A 255 -13.95 3.18 -9.24
CA ALA A 255 -14.89 2.15 -8.84
C ALA A 255 -14.20 1.05 -8.03
N ILE A 256 -12.99 0.64 -8.43
CA ILE A 256 -12.16 -0.33 -7.70
C ILE A 256 -11.82 0.21 -6.31
N PHE A 257 -11.42 1.48 -6.20
CA PHE A 257 -11.15 2.13 -4.92
C PHE A 257 -12.41 2.17 -4.03
N SER A 258 -13.58 2.51 -4.59
CA SER A 258 -14.86 2.48 -3.85
C SER A 258 -15.23 1.08 -3.33
N GLN A 259 -14.91 0.03 -4.09
CA GLN A 259 -15.09 -1.36 -3.68
C GLN A 259 -14.09 -1.75 -2.58
N PHE A 260 -12.83 -1.34 -2.71
CA PHE A 260 -11.81 -1.49 -1.67
C PHE A 260 -12.26 -0.88 -0.32
N LEU A 261 -12.86 0.33 -0.33
CA LEU A 261 -13.41 0.92 0.89
C LEU A 261 -14.50 0.04 1.52
N SER A 262 -15.37 -0.55 0.71
CA SER A 262 -16.43 -1.43 1.20
C SER A 262 -15.85 -2.72 1.79
N TYR A 263 -14.80 -3.26 1.15
CA TYR A 263 -14.06 -4.42 1.63
C TYR A 263 -13.45 -4.17 3.01
N ILE A 264 -12.61 -3.14 3.18
CA ILE A 264 -11.92 -2.92 4.45
C ILE A 264 -12.88 -2.63 5.62
N PHE A 265 -14.00 -1.94 5.37
CA PHE A 265 -15.02 -1.72 6.40
C PHE A 265 -15.77 -2.99 6.76
N GLY A 266 -16.25 -3.74 5.75
CA GLY A 266 -16.98 -4.98 5.99
C GLY A 266 -16.13 -5.98 6.76
N THR A 267 -14.85 -6.11 6.39
CA THR A 267 -13.89 -6.97 7.09
C THR A 267 -13.64 -6.50 8.53
N ALA A 268 -13.49 -5.19 8.76
CA ALA A 268 -13.32 -4.64 10.11
C ALA A 268 -14.55 -4.88 11.00
N GLU A 269 -15.77 -4.70 10.48
CA GLU A 269 -17.02 -4.91 11.23
C GLU A 269 -17.22 -6.37 11.63
N LYS A 270 -16.89 -7.29 10.71
CA LYS A 270 -16.95 -8.74 10.96
C LYS A 270 -15.78 -9.25 11.81
N LYS A 271 -14.75 -8.42 12.02
CA LYS A 271 -13.49 -8.79 12.70
C LYS A 271 -12.80 -9.98 12.01
N GLU A 272 -12.96 -10.07 10.70
CA GLU A 272 -12.31 -11.09 9.89
C GLU A 272 -10.81 -10.77 9.76
N LYS A 273 -10.00 -11.82 9.70
CA LYS A 273 -8.57 -11.69 9.42
C LYS A 273 -8.34 -11.60 7.91
N ILE A 274 -7.26 -10.93 7.53
CA ILE A 274 -6.85 -10.80 6.13
C ILE A 274 -5.52 -11.51 5.83
N PRO A 275 -5.34 -11.99 4.58
CA PRO A 275 -6.33 -12.03 3.50
C PRO A 275 -7.45 -13.07 3.74
N GLY A 276 -8.71 -12.71 3.49
CA GLY A 276 -9.87 -13.53 3.85
C GLY A 276 -10.19 -14.64 2.84
N GLY A 277 -9.72 -14.51 1.60
CA GLY A 277 -9.94 -15.44 0.51
C GLY A 277 -9.23 -16.79 0.66
N TRP A 278 -8.31 -16.91 1.61
CA TRP A 278 -7.57 -18.13 1.85
C TRP A 278 -8.15 -18.88 3.04
N ARG A 279 -9.07 -19.82 2.75
CA ARG A 279 -9.90 -20.54 3.74
C ARG A 279 -9.13 -21.42 4.74
N HIS A 280 -7.82 -21.54 4.61
CA HIS A 280 -7.01 -22.39 5.50
C HIS A 280 -6.50 -21.66 6.75
N TYR A 281 -6.86 -20.38 6.95
CA TYR A 281 -6.12 -19.47 7.86
C TYR A 281 -6.98 -18.77 8.91
N GLU A 282 -8.06 -19.38 9.39
CA GLU A 282 -9.00 -18.75 10.35
C GLU A 282 -8.31 -18.18 11.61
N ASN A 283 -7.14 -18.72 11.99
CA ASN A 283 -6.39 -18.30 13.17
C ASN A 283 -5.14 -17.44 12.89
N THR A 284 -4.76 -17.20 11.64
CA THR A 284 -3.58 -16.41 11.26
C THR A 284 -3.97 -15.23 10.36
N GLY A 285 -3.17 -14.17 10.30
CA GLY A 285 -3.48 -12.99 9.50
C GLY A 285 -3.52 -11.67 10.27
N LEU A 286 -3.66 -10.57 9.53
CA LEU A 286 -3.86 -9.25 10.11
C LEU A 286 -5.31 -9.04 10.48
N THR A 287 -5.54 -8.28 11.53
CA THR A 287 -6.88 -7.78 11.88
C THR A 287 -7.03 -6.36 11.36
N ILE A 288 -8.19 -6.04 10.76
CA ILE A 288 -8.53 -4.65 10.47
C ILE A 288 -9.27 -4.10 11.69
N PRO A 289 -8.69 -3.16 12.45
CA PRO A 289 -9.38 -2.56 13.58
C PRO A 289 -10.51 -1.66 13.09
N ALA A 290 -11.40 -1.28 14.00
CA ALA A 290 -12.41 -0.28 13.71
C ALA A 290 -11.76 1.06 13.29
N PHE A 291 -12.30 1.66 12.25
CA PHE A 291 -11.84 2.96 11.77
C PHE A 291 -12.33 4.09 12.68
N ALA A 292 -11.44 5.02 13.00
CA ALA A 292 -11.82 6.28 13.64
C ALA A 292 -12.68 7.10 12.68
N TYR A 293 -13.69 7.77 13.23
CA TYR A 293 -14.55 8.66 12.47
C TYR A 293 -13.92 10.05 12.33
N ALA A 294 -14.01 10.63 11.13
CA ALA A 294 -13.66 12.02 10.89
C ALA A 294 -14.69 12.98 11.52
N ALA A 295 -15.95 12.55 11.62
CA ALA A 295 -17.01 13.25 12.33
C ALA A 295 -18.13 12.29 12.77
N GLU A 296 -18.95 12.76 13.71
CA GLU A 296 -20.16 12.07 14.17
C GLU A 296 -21.36 13.04 14.08
N ALA A 297 -22.38 12.63 13.33
CA ALA A 297 -23.64 13.34 13.24
C ALA A 297 -24.53 12.95 14.43
N MET A 298 -24.92 13.94 15.24
CA MET A 298 -25.82 13.70 16.37
C MET A 298 -27.29 13.71 15.96
N ASN A 299 -27.63 14.47 14.91
CA ASN A 299 -28.98 14.63 14.36
C ASN A 299 -28.90 14.96 12.86
N LEU A 300 -30.04 14.89 12.16
CA LEU A 300 -30.22 15.47 10.82
C LEU A 300 -31.12 16.72 10.90
N PRO A 301 -30.86 17.77 10.09
CA PRO A 301 -29.79 17.88 9.10
C PRO A 301 -28.40 17.97 9.73
N PHE A 302 -27.39 17.54 8.98
CA PHE A 302 -25.98 17.51 9.40
C PHE A 302 -25.09 18.16 8.34
N ASP A 303 -24.29 19.13 8.77
CA ASP A 303 -23.27 19.78 7.95
C ASP A 303 -21.88 19.56 8.54
N PHE A 304 -20.92 19.23 7.69
CA PHE A 304 -19.54 19.00 8.10
C PHE A 304 -18.55 19.54 7.07
N GLN A 305 -17.55 20.27 7.54
CA GLN A 305 -16.38 20.65 6.75
C GLN A 305 -15.19 19.82 7.20
N GLY A 306 -14.56 19.14 6.25
CA GLY A 306 -13.41 18.29 6.51
C GLY A 306 -12.32 18.43 5.48
N THR A 307 -11.22 17.72 5.71
CA THR A 307 -10.17 17.50 4.73
C THR A 307 -9.96 16.01 4.50
N VAL A 308 -9.64 15.64 3.27
CA VAL A 308 -9.31 14.27 2.90
C VAL A 308 -8.24 14.27 1.82
N MET A 309 -7.25 13.39 1.95
CA MET A 309 -6.28 13.17 0.89
C MET A 309 -6.95 12.49 -0.32
N PRO A 310 -6.57 12.80 -1.58
CA PRO A 310 -7.04 12.04 -2.74
C PRO A 310 -6.73 10.55 -2.59
N TYR A 311 -7.67 9.67 -2.94
CA TYR A 311 -7.60 8.22 -2.69
C TYR A 311 -7.38 7.85 -1.22
N ALA A 312 -7.86 8.70 -0.30
CA ALA A 312 -8.14 8.39 1.09
C ALA A 312 -9.65 8.52 1.36
N PHE A 313 -10.10 8.28 2.59
CA PHE A 313 -11.52 8.46 2.92
C PHE A 313 -11.72 8.98 4.35
N ALA A 314 -12.79 9.75 4.52
CA ALA A 314 -13.25 10.31 5.79
C ALA A 314 -14.57 9.64 6.20
N PRO A 315 -14.55 8.67 7.14
CA PRO A 315 -15.77 8.02 7.60
C PRO A 315 -16.53 8.91 8.59
N ILE A 316 -17.83 9.01 8.38
CA ILE A 316 -18.77 9.84 9.15
C ILE A 316 -19.75 8.90 9.82
N LYS A 317 -19.80 8.94 11.15
CA LYS A 317 -20.78 8.17 11.92
C LYS A 317 -22.12 8.87 11.88
N LEU A 318 -23.18 8.11 11.63
CA LEU A 318 -24.55 8.60 11.58
C LEU A 318 -25.32 8.19 12.84
N PRO A 319 -26.31 8.98 13.28
CA PRO A 319 -27.08 8.66 14.49
C PRO A 319 -27.99 7.45 14.24
N HIS A 320 -28.51 7.32 13.01
CA HIS A 320 -29.38 6.28 12.52
C HIS A 320 -29.05 5.97 11.05
N PRO A 321 -29.56 4.87 10.48
CA PRO A 321 -29.45 4.63 9.05
C PRO A 321 -30.06 5.76 8.23
N LEU A 322 -29.39 6.13 7.13
CA LEU A 322 -29.91 7.15 6.22
C LEU A 322 -31.30 6.73 5.74
N PRO A 323 -32.33 7.55 5.96
CA PRO A 323 -33.65 7.23 5.43
C PRO A 323 -33.61 7.27 3.90
N MET A 324 -34.51 6.52 3.25
CA MET A 324 -34.54 6.37 1.78
C MET A 324 -34.67 7.70 1.02
N ASN A 325 -35.23 8.72 1.67
CA ASN A 325 -35.41 10.08 1.18
C ASN A 325 -34.31 11.07 1.63
N ALA A 326 -33.24 10.60 2.27
CA ALA A 326 -32.11 11.48 2.61
C ALA A 326 -31.43 11.98 1.35
N LEU A 327 -31.14 13.29 1.31
CA LEU A 327 -30.28 13.88 0.30
C LEU A 327 -28.91 14.14 0.92
N VAL A 328 -27.89 13.47 0.37
CA VAL A 328 -26.49 13.67 0.72
C VAL A 328 -25.82 14.48 -0.38
N ARG A 329 -25.27 15.63 -0.02
CA ARG A 329 -24.49 16.49 -0.91
C ARG A 329 -23.06 16.55 -0.41
N VAL A 330 -22.12 16.35 -1.33
CA VAL A 330 -20.71 16.62 -1.09
C VAL A 330 -20.23 17.59 -2.15
N SER A 331 -19.57 18.65 -1.73
CA SER A 331 -18.87 19.57 -2.62
C SER A 331 -17.40 19.66 -2.24
N ILE A 332 -16.55 19.78 -3.26
CA ILE A 332 -15.16 20.13 -3.08
C ILE A 332 -15.10 21.64 -2.85
N GLY A 333 -14.36 22.06 -1.82
CA GLY A 333 -14.10 23.48 -1.56
C GLY A 333 -13.15 24.09 -2.61
N GLU A 334 -12.46 25.16 -2.25
CA GLU A 334 -11.31 25.60 -3.05
C GLU A 334 -10.21 24.53 -2.96
N ALA A 335 -10.20 23.62 -3.92
CA ALA A 335 -9.14 22.65 -4.12
C ALA A 335 -8.04 23.25 -4.99
N GLN A 336 -6.89 22.56 -5.01
CA GLN A 336 -5.88 22.81 -6.04
C GLN A 336 -6.49 22.64 -7.43
N GLU A 337 -6.00 23.42 -8.38
CA GLU A 337 -6.52 23.52 -9.75
C GLU A 337 -6.68 22.15 -10.44
N GLU A 338 -5.79 21.20 -10.16
CA GLU A 338 -5.86 19.83 -10.68
C GLU A 338 -7.08 19.05 -10.15
N CYS A 339 -7.26 19.01 -8.82
CA CYS A 339 -8.44 18.39 -8.21
C CYS A 339 -9.74 19.14 -8.57
N ARG A 340 -9.69 20.43 -8.87
CA ARG A 340 -10.86 21.17 -9.38
C ARG A 340 -11.25 20.72 -10.79
N LYS A 341 -10.28 20.42 -11.65
CA LYS A 341 -10.52 20.02 -13.05
C LYS A 341 -10.97 18.57 -13.19
N ASN A 342 -10.30 17.67 -12.48
CA ASN A 342 -10.45 16.23 -12.68
C ASN A 342 -10.98 15.50 -11.45
N GLY A 343 -10.94 16.14 -10.28
CA GLY A 343 -11.31 15.53 -9.02
C GLY A 343 -12.82 15.48 -8.82
N SER A 344 -13.29 14.39 -8.21
CA SER A 344 -14.68 14.24 -7.79
C SER A 344 -14.72 13.85 -6.32
N ALA A 345 -15.48 14.61 -5.53
CA ALA A 345 -15.83 14.20 -4.17
C ALA A 345 -17.09 13.33 -4.24
N LEU A 346 -16.97 12.14 -3.70
CA LEU A 346 -17.99 11.12 -3.73
C LEU A 346 -18.34 10.75 -2.29
N TRP A 347 -19.50 10.13 -2.14
CA TRP A 347 -19.90 9.51 -0.89
C TRP A 347 -20.44 8.11 -1.13
N LYS A 348 -20.33 7.27 -0.11
CA LYS A 348 -20.88 5.91 -0.13
C LYS A 348 -21.24 5.44 1.27
N PRO A 349 -22.41 4.82 1.48
CA PRO A 349 -22.69 4.11 2.73
C PRO A 349 -21.76 2.89 2.82
N LEU A 350 -21.00 2.80 3.91
CA LEU A 350 -20.12 1.67 4.20
C LEU A 350 -20.82 0.63 5.07
N SER A 351 -21.70 1.09 5.96
CA SER A 351 -22.63 0.27 6.72
C SER A 351 -23.89 1.07 7.05
N SER A 352 -24.81 0.47 7.80
CA SER A 352 -26.06 1.14 8.17
C SER A 352 -25.85 2.40 9.00
N HIS A 353 -24.70 2.61 9.65
CA HIS A 353 -24.44 3.78 10.49
C HIS A 353 -23.17 4.55 10.09
N VAL A 354 -22.58 4.24 8.93
CA VAL A 354 -21.32 4.86 8.49
C VAL A 354 -21.41 5.27 7.03
N LEU A 355 -21.12 6.54 6.78
CA LEU A 355 -20.98 7.14 5.45
C LEU A 355 -19.50 7.48 5.20
N ALA A 356 -18.91 7.05 4.09
CA ALA A 356 -17.61 7.57 3.66
C ALA A 356 -17.78 8.81 2.79
N VAL A 357 -16.93 9.81 3.00
CA VAL A 357 -16.62 10.83 1.99
C VAL A 357 -15.20 10.59 1.48
N TYR A 358 -15.00 10.61 0.17
CA TYR A 358 -13.69 10.37 -0.44
C TYR A 358 -13.53 11.18 -1.74
N VAL A 359 -12.29 11.42 -2.14
CA VAL A 359 -11.95 12.18 -3.35
C VAL A 359 -11.15 11.30 -4.30
N VAL A 360 -11.57 11.25 -5.56
CA VAL A 360 -10.92 10.51 -6.65
C VAL A 360 -10.62 11.44 -7.83
N GLY A 361 -9.92 10.95 -8.85
CA GLY A 361 -9.66 11.71 -10.09
C GLY A 361 -8.52 12.74 -10.01
N CYS A 362 -7.86 12.86 -8.86
CA CYS A 362 -6.63 13.65 -8.71
C CYS A 362 -5.62 12.96 -7.79
N THR A 363 -4.39 13.47 -7.75
CA THR A 363 -3.33 13.00 -6.84
C THR A 363 -2.81 14.13 -5.97
N ALA A 364 -2.21 13.79 -4.84
CA ALA A 364 -1.56 14.74 -3.95
C ALA A 364 -0.10 14.33 -3.73
N ASN A 365 0.80 15.23 -4.10
CA ASN A 365 2.24 15.19 -3.88
C ASN A 365 2.64 15.51 -2.44
N LYS A 366 1.80 16.14 -1.61
CA LYS A 366 2.17 16.45 -0.21
C LYS A 366 0.93 16.42 0.70
N PRO A 367 1.08 16.13 2.02
CA PRO A 367 -0.03 16.22 2.97
C PRO A 367 -0.73 17.59 3.02
N SER A 368 -0.02 18.66 2.67
CA SER A 368 -0.58 20.02 2.54
C SER A 368 -1.60 20.15 1.41
N GLU A 369 -1.73 19.14 0.56
CA GLU A 369 -2.62 19.11 -0.60
C GLU A 369 -3.90 18.31 -0.31
N ALA A 370 -4.21 18.08 0.98
CA ALA A 370 -5.50 17.55 1.41
C ALA A 370 -6.64 18.41 0.87
N VAL A 371 -7.65 17.76 0.29
CA VAL A 371 -8.78 18.42 -0.34
C VAL A 371 -9.81 18.76 0.72
N LYS A 372 -10.15 20.06 0.81
CA LYS A 372 -11.28 20.52 1.63
C LYS A 372 -12.58 20.08 0.98
N PHE A 373 -13.52 19.57 1.77
CA PHE A 373 -14.86 19.24 1.32
C PHE A 373 -15.91 19.76 2.30
N GLN A 374 -17.11 19.99 1.78
CA GLN A 374 -18.32 20.23 2.55
C GLN A 374 -19.27 19.06 2.32
N LEU A 375 -19.74 18.46 3.41
CA LEU A 375 -20.80 17.47 3.44
C LEU A 375 -22.06 18.12 4.02
N SER A 376 -23.20 17.85 3.41
CA SER A 376 -24.53 18.21 3.91
C SER A 376 -25.47 17.01 3.76
N ILE A 377 -26.14 16.62 4.84
CA ILE A 377 -27.12 15.54 4.88
C ILE A 377 -28.43 16.10 5.42
N PHE A 378 -29.53 15.92 4.69
CA PHE A 378 -30.84 16.39 5.14
C PHE A 378 -31.95 15.44 4.68
N GLU A 379 -32.99 15.35 5.50
CA GLU A 379 -34.20 14.61 5.16
C GLU A 379 -35.04 15.46 4.20
N VAL A 380 -35.41 14.89 3.06
CA VAL A 380 -36.38 15.53 2.18
C VAL A 380 -37.76 15.22 2.75
N PRO A 381 -38.57 16.22 3.17
CA PRO A 381 -39.93 15.97 3.63
C PRO A 381 -40.63 15.06 2.61
N GLU A 382 -41.25 13.98 3.09
CA GLU A 382 -42.02 13.07 2.23
C GLU A 382 -42.97 13.95 1.41
N MET A 383 -42.73 14.06 0.10
CA MET A 383 -43.59 14.88 -0.74
C MET A 383 -44.97 14.27 -0.57
N LEU A 384 -45.87 15.01 0.08
CA LEU A 384 -47.26 14.60 0.28
C LEU A 384 -47.73 13.93 -1.01
N PRO A 385 -48.28 12.71 -0.94
CA PRO A 385 -48.62 11.93 -2.12
C PRO A 385 -49.35 12.86 -3.07
N ARG A 386 -48.78 13.08 -4.27
CA ARG A 386 -49.39 13.93 -5.29
C ARG A 386 -50.81 13.42 -5.42
N SER A 387 -51.78 14.21 -4.94
CA SER A 387 -53.18 13.84 -5.05
C SER A 387 -53.40 13.48 -6.51
N PRO A 388 -53.96 12.30 -6.82
CA PRO A 388 -54.15 11.91 -8.20
C PRO A 388 -54.93 13.05 -8.85
N LEU A 389 -54.30 13.69 -9.85
CA LEU A 389 -54.97 14.67 -10.70
C LEU A 389 -56.19 13.95 -11.24
N ARG A 390 -57.36 14.21 -10.64
CA ARG A 390 -58.64 13.87 -11.25
C ARG A 390 -58.69 14.71 -12.52
N LEU A 391 -58.27 14.11 -13.63
CA LEU A 391 -58.66 14.58 -14.96
C LEU A 391 -60.18 14.51 -14.98
N GLY A 392 -60.82 15.65 -14.76
CA GLY A 392 -62.24 15.82 -15.03
C GLY A 392 -62.45 15.60 -16.52
N LEU A 393 -63.26 14.61 -16.85
CA LEU A 393 -63.85 14.41 -18.17
C LEU A 393 -64.86 15.52 -18.49
#